data_AF-A0A9X6KFB6-F1
#
_entry.id   AF-A0A9X6KFB6-F1
#
_cell.length_a   1.000
_cell.length_b   1.000
_cell.length_c   1.000
_cell.angle_alpha   90.00
_cell.angle_beta   90.00
_cell.angle_gamma   90.00
#
_symmetry.space_group_name_H-M   'P 1'
#
loop_
_entity.id
_entity.type
_entity.pdbx_description
1 polymer ?
#
loop_
_entity_poly.entity_id
_entity_poly.type
_entity_poly.pdbx_seq_one_letter_code
_entity_poly.pdbx_strand_id
1 'polypeptide(L)'
;MSRITHHPILGTLQSSKRITFQFNGHQYEAYEHETIAAALLANGIRTVRVHEDSGTPRGIYCNIGHCSECRMTVNNQTNVRACLTVVEENMVVESGKQHPNIVREMVKKR
;
A
#
# COMPACT_ATOMS: atom_id res chain seq x y z
N MET A 1 -12.97 -2.28 4.65
CA MET A 1 -12.79 -1.71 6.02
C MET A 1 -12.87 -0.22 5.86
N SER A 2 -13.81 0.37 6.59
CA SER A 2 -13.93 1.81 6.74
C SER A 2 -13.04 2.30 7.88
N ARG A 3 -12.81 3.60 7.92
CA ARG A 3 -12.15 4.25 9.06
C ARG A 3 -13.04 4.16 10.30
N ILE A 4 -12.41 4.04 11.46
CA ILE A 4 -13.11 4.10 12.75
C ILE A 4 -13.37 5.58 13.03
N THR A 5 -14.60 6.03 12.79
CA THR A 5 -15.00 7.44 13.00
C THR A 5 -15.36 7.73 14.45
N HIS A 6 -15.79 6.73 15.20
CA HIS A 6 -16.10 6.82 16.61
C HIS A 6 -15.51 5.63 17.35
N HIS A 7 -14.64 5.90 18.33
CA HIS A 7 -14.03 4.90 19.19
C HIS A 7 -14.61 5.02 20.60
N PRO A 8 -15.05 3.92 21.25
CA PRO A 8 -15.71 3.96 22.55
C PRO A 8 -14.91 4.67 23.67
N ILE A 9 -13.58 4.68 23.56
CA ILE A 9 -12.68 5.30 24.55
C ILE A 9 -12.09 6.62 24.06
N LEU A 10 -11.81 6.75 22.75
CA LEU A 10 -11.11 7.92 22.21
C LEU A 10 -12.08 8.98 21.66
N GLY A 11 -13.39 8.67 21.66
CA GLY A 11 -14.43 9.53 21.13
C GLY A 11 -14.46 9.55 19.61
N THR A 12 -14.99 10.65 19.06
CA THR A 12 -15.09 10.86 17.61
C THR A 12 -13.74 11.31 17.06
N LEU A 13 -13.35 10.73 15.93
CA LEU A 13 -12.13 11.07 15.22
C LEU A 13 -12.11 12.58 14.93
N GLN A 14 -11.05 13.28 15.36
CA GLN A 14 -10.85 14.69 15.02
C GLN A 14 -10.67 14.84 13.50
N SER A 15 -11.14 15.97 12.96
CA SER A 15 -11.02 16.23 11.53
C SER A 15 -9.55 16.43 11.16
N SER A 16 -8.96 15.47 10.44
CA SER A 16 -7.67 15.68 9.77
C SER A 16 -7.91 16.31 8.40
N LYS A 17 -6.93 17.07 7.90
CA LYS A 17 -6.99 17.66 6.57
C LYS A 17 -7.02 16.53 5.52
N ARG A 18 -7.99 16.62 4.60
CA ARG A 18 -8.05 15.72 3.45
C ARG A 18 -7.02 16.13 2.41
N ILE A 19 -6.34 15.14 1.86
CA ILE A 19 -5.39 15.30 0.75
C ILE A 19 -5.72 14.29 -0.34
N THR A 20 -5.34 14.64 -1.58
CA THR A 20 -5.53 13.77 -2.73
C THR A 20 -4.21 13.16 -3.15
N PHE A 21 -4.25 11.89 -3.57
CA PHE A 21 -3.11 11.18 -4.14
C PHE A 21 -3.59 10.29 -5.28
N GLN A 22 -2.67 9.77 -6.08
CA GLN A 22 -2.98 8.87 -7.18
C GLN A 22 -2.55 7.44 -6.87
N PHE A 23 -3.38 6.47 -7.22
CA PHE A 23 -3.03 5.06 -7.23
C PHE A 23 -3.42 4.43 -8.57
N ASN A 24 -2.43 3.87 -9.29
CA ASN A 24 -2.60 3.32 -10.64
C ASN A 24 -3.34 4.28 -11.62
N GLY A 25 -3.02 5.58 -11.56
CA GLY A 25 -3.63 6.61 -12.41
C GLY A 25 -5.04 7.07 -11.99
N HIS A 26 -5.60 6.52 -10.91
CA HIS A 26 -6.88 6.97 -10.34
C HIS A 26 -6.64 7.84 -9.10
N GLN A 27 -7.42 8.91 -8.93
CA GLN A 27 -7.36 9.76 -7.73
C GLN A 27 -8.11 9.12 -6.56
N TYR A 28 -7.53 9.25 -5.37
CA TYR A 28 -8.09 8.80 -4.10
C TYR A 28 -7.88 9.85 -3.00
N GLU A 29 -8.72 9.77 -1.96
CA GLU A 29 -8.61 10.64 -0.79
C GLU A 29 -7.90 9.93 0.37
N ALA A 30 -7.06 10.69 1.06
CA ALA A 30 -6.45 10.31 2.32
C ALA A 30 -6.56 11.45 3.34
N TYR A 31 -6.25 11.14 4.59
CA TYR A 31 -6.02 12.16 5.61
C TYR A 31 -4.52 12.38 5.81
N GLU A 32 -4.13 13.61 6.13
CA GLU A 32 -2.75 13.89 6.55
C GLU A 32 -2.35 12.95 7.69
N HIS A 33 -1.08 12.52 7.66
CA HIS A 33 -0.46 11.55 8.56
C HIS A 33 -0.92 10.09 8.42
N GLU A 34 -1.84 9.76 7.51
CA GLU A 34 -2.10 8.36 7.16
C GLU A 34 -0.91 7.76 6.40
N THR A 35 -0.70 6.45 6.55
CA THR A 35 0.19 5.73 5.65
C THR A 35 -0.52 5.44 4.33
N ILE A 36 0.26 5.23 3.25
CA ILE A 36 -0.28 4.79 1.96
C ILE A 36 -1.15 3.52 2.16
N ALA A 37 -0.69 2.59 3.00
CA ALA A 37 -1.45 1.38 3.32
C ALA A 37 -2.81 1.69 3.96
N ALA A 38 -2.86 2.60 4.95
CA ALA A 38 -4.11 3.00 5.62
C ALA A 38 -5.07 3.68 4.62
N ALA A 39 -4.56 4.61 3.81
CA ALA A 39 -5.33 5.31 2.79
C ALA A 39 -5.94 4.33 1.77
N LEU A 40 -5.14 3.41 1.22
CA LEU A 40 -5.63 2.39 0.29
C LEU A 40 -6.67 1.47 0.94
N LEU A 41 -6.44 1.04 2.19
CA LEU A 41 -7.37 0.18 2.91
C LEU A 41 -8.73 0.87 3.12
N ALA A 42 -8.72 2.17 3.43
CA ALA A 42 -9.92 2.99 3.63
C ALA A 42 -10.68 3.25 2.32
N ASN A 43 -9.97 3.30 1.18
CA ASN A 43 -10.55 3.38 -0.17
C ASN A 43 -10.97 2.00 -0.73
N GLY A 44 -10.97 0.95 0.10
CA GLY A 44 -11.41 -0.39 -0.31
C GLY A 44 -10.39 -1.18 -1.13
N ILE A 45 -9.20 -0.64 -1.38
CA ILE A 45 -8.14 -1.34 -2.09
C ILE A 45 -7.55 -2.42 -1.17
N ARG A 46 -7.42 -3.64 -1.71
CA ARG A 46 -6.92 -4.81 -0.97
C ARG A 46 -5.73 -5.46 -1.65
N THR A 47 -5.75 -5.48 -2.97
CA THR A 47 -4.65 -5.96 -3.79
C THR A 47 -3.75 -4.78 -4.15
N VAL A 48 -2.48 -4.83 -3.75
CA VAL A 48 -1.48 -3.79 -4.03
C VAL A 48 -0.35 -4.29 -4.93
N ARG A 49 -0.23 -5.61 -5.08
CA ARG A 49 0.65 -6.29 -6.05
C ARG A 49 0.16 -7.74 -6.24
N VAL A 50 0.84 -8.49 -7.07
CA VAL A 50 0.65 -9.94 -7.22
C VAL A 50 1.92 -10.70 -6.86
N HIS A 51 1.79 -11.98 -6.53
CA HIS A 51 2.91 -12.89 -6.28
C HIS A 51 3.71 -13.15 -7.57
N GLU A 52 5.02 -13.35 -7.45
CA GLU A 52 5.93 -13.46 -8.61
C GLU A 52 5.59 -14.66 -9.51
N ASP A 53 5.41 -15.83 -8.92
CA ASP A 53 5.19 -17.06 -9.69
C ASP A 53 3.70 -17.33 -9.94
N SER A 54 2.88 -17.41 -8.87
CA SER A 54 1.47 -17.76 -8.97
C SER A 54 0.52 -16.65 -9.44
N GLY A 55 0.98 -15.39 -9.49
CA GLY A 55 0.11 -14.24 -9.81
C GLY A 55 -1.00 -13.97 -8.79
N THR A 56 -0.99 -14.64 -7.63
CA THR A 56 -2.04 -14.46 -6.61
C THR A 56 -1.97 -13.08 -5.97
N PRO A 57 -3.11 -12.46 -5.62
CA PRO A 57 -3.14 -11.10 -5.10
C PRO A 57 -2.44 -11.02 -3.75
N ARG A 58 -1.65 -9.96 -3.56
CA ARG A 58 -0.99 -9.62 -2.29
C ARG A 58 -1.46 -8.26 -1.81
N GLY A 59 -1.64 -8.16 -0.50
CA GLY A 59 -2.22 -6.99 0.17
C GLY A 59 -1.40 -6.54 1.37
N ILE A 60 -2.01 -5.66 2.15
CA ILE A 60 -1.47 -5.25 3.45
C ILE A 60 -1.64 -6.41 4.44
N TYR A 61 -0.52 -7.01 4.83
CA TYR A 61 -0.51 -8.17 5.74
C TYR A 61 -0.04 -7.78 7.15
N CYS A 62 1.27 -7.56 7.33
CA CYS A 62 1.83 -7.31 8.67
C CYS A 62 1.61 -5.88 9.19
N ASN A 63 1.45 -4.90 8.30
CA ASN A 63 1.37 -3.46 8.59
C ASN A 63 2.47 -2.88 9.52
N ILE A 64 3.63 -3.55 9.62
CA ILE A 64 4.78 -3.14 10.47
C ILE A 64 6.10 -3.09 9.70
N GLY A 65 6.06 -3.21 8.37
CA GLY A 65 7.24 -3.15 7.51
C GLY A 65 8.09 -4.43 7.41
N HIS A 66 7.69 -5.52 8.06
CA HIS A 66 8.47 -6.77 8.09
C HIS A 66 8.28 -7.64 6.84
N CYS A 67 7.03 -7.95 6.48
CA CYS A 67 6.74 -8.94 5.42
C CYS A 67 7.05 -8.48 3.99
N SER A 68 7.20 -7.18 3.75
CA SER A 68 7.38 -6.59 2.40
C SER A 68 6.30 -6.90 1.36
N GLU A 69 5.15 -7.45 1.77
CA GLU A 69 4.02 -7.73 0.87
C GLU A 69 3.36 -6.46 0.33
N CYS A 70 3.40 -5.37 1.11
CA CYS A 70 2.86 -4.06 0.78
C CYS A 70 3.82 -3.17 -0.05
N ARG A 71 4.81 -3.76 -0.71
CA ARG A 71 5.76 -2.98 -1.51
C ARG A 71 5.10 -2.45 -2.78
N MET A 72 5.40 -1.21 -3.12
CA MET A 72 4.77 -0.46 -4.22
C MET A 72 5.81 0.39 -4.95
N THR A 73 5.42 1.00 -6.06
CA THR A 73 6.21 2.08 -6.68
C THR A 73 5.62 3.40 -6.22
N VAL A 74 6.41 4.28 -5.64
CA VAL A 74 5.96 5.59 -5.14
C VAL A 74 6.87 6.65 -5.73
N ASN A 75 6.30 7.62 -6.47
CA ASN A 75 7.04 8.69 -7.13
C ASN A 75 8.27 8.16 -7.92
N ASN A 76 8.06 7.15 -8.75
CA ASN A 76 9.08 6.42 -9.52
C ASN A 76 10.11 5.59 -8.71
N GLN A 77 10.04 5.60 -7.38
CA GLN A 77 10.88 4.74 -6.54
C GLN A 77 10.20 3.39 -6.32
N THR A 78 10.87 2.31 -6.74
CA THR A 78 10.36 0.94 -6.57
C THR A 78 10.62 0.41 -5.17
N ASN A 79 9.89 -0.64 -4.78
CA ASN A 79 10.05 -1.38 -3.51
C ASN A 79 9.82 -0.55 -2.24
N VAL A 80 9.05 0.53 -2.34
CA VAL A 80 8.66 1.35 -1.19
C VAL A 80 7.61 0.62 -0.37
N ARG A 81 7.79 0.54 0.95
CA ARG A 81 6.87 -0.15 1.87
C ARG A 81 5.71 0.77 2.24
N ALA A 82 4.56 0.57 1.61
CA ALA A 82 3.37 1.42 1.81
C ALA A 82 2.88 1.50 3.27
N CYS A 83 3.15 0.49 4.09
CA CYS A 83 2.76 0.49 5.50
C CYS A 83 3.61 1.39 6.41
N LEU A 84 4.77 1.84 5.95
CA LEU A 84 5.65 2.74 6.70
C LEU A 84 5.72 4.15 6.10
N THR A 85 5.26 4.30 4.86
CA THR A 85 5.32 5.56 4.12
C THR A 85 4.04 6.36 4.35
N VAL A 86 4.18 7.58 4.86
CA VAL A 86 3.08 8.55 4.98
C VAL A 86 2.65 9.01 3.59
N VAL A 87 1.34 9.15 3.38
CA VAL A 87 0.80 9.66 2.12
C VAL A 87 0.90 11.19 2.09
N GLU A 88 1.29 11.73 0.95
CA GLU A 88 1.43 13.17 0.74
C GLU A 88 0.53 13.63 -0.41
N GLU A 89 0.21 14.92 -0.42
CA GLU A 89 -0.60 15.53 -1.46
C GLU A 89 0.08 15.39 -2.83
N ASN A 90 -0.69 15.05 -3.86
CA ASN A 90 -0.23 14.79 -5.23
C ASN A 90 0.76 13.62 -5.38
N MET A 91 0.92 12.78 -4.36
CA MET A 91 1.77 11.59 -4.45
C MET A 91 1.25 10.63 -5.53
N VAL A 92 2.16 10.06 -6.33
CA VAL A 92 1.84 9.07 -7.36
C VAL A 92 2.29 7.70 -6.90
N VAL A 93 1.32 6.80 -6.71
CA VAL A 93 1.54 5.43 -6.26
C VAL A 93 1.11 4.46 -7.37
N GLU A 94 1.89 3.43 -7.60
CA GLU A 94 1.56 2.34 -8.50
C GLU A 94 1.72 1.00 -7.79
N SER A 95 0.99 0.01 -8.28
CA SER A 95 1.07 -1.36 -7.77
C SER A 95 2.50 -1.88 -7.81
N GLY A 96 2.86 -2.72 -6.83
CA GLY A 96 4.18 -3.32 -6.75
C GLY A 96 4.47 -4.17 -7.97
N LYS A 97 5.62 -3.92 -8.61
CA LYS A 97 6.07 -4.73 -9.76
C LYS A 97 6.44 -6.14 -9.32
N GLN A 98 6.23 -7.08 -10.24
CA GLN A 98 6.75 -8.42 -10.09
C GLN A 98 8.27 -8.43 -10.28
N HIS A 99 8.96 -9.15 -9.41
CA HIS A 99 10.40 -9.37 -9.46
C HIS A 99 10.72 -10.75 -10.02
N PRO A 100 11.76 -10.88 -10.83
CA PRO A 100 12.20 -12.17 -11.33
C PRO A 100 12.75 -13.03 -10.18
N ASN A 101 12.34 -14.30 -10.14
CA ASN A 101 12.83 -15.26 -9.16
C ASN A 101 14.13 -15.95 -9.65
N ILE A 102 15.20 -15.17 -9.79
CA ILE A 102 16.46 -15.57 -10.46
C ILE A 102 17.04 -16.84 -9.83
N VAL A 103 17.07 -16.94 -8.50
CA VAL A 103 17.62 -18.11 -7.78
C VAL A 103 16.87 -19.38 -8.14
N ARG A 104 15.53 -19.32 -8.21
CA ARG A 104 14.71 -20.47 -8.59
C ARG A 104 14.96 -20.89 -10.03
N GLU A 105 15.07 -19.94 -10.94
CA GLU A 105 15.38 -20.21 -12.35
C GLU A 105 16.78 -20.81 -12.53
N MET A 106 17.75 -20.42 -11.71
CA MET A 106 19.09 -21.03 -11.70
C MET A 106 19.04 -22.49 -11.22
N VAL A 107 18.23 -22.80 -10.21
CA VAL A 107 18.08 -24.17 -9.69
C VAL A 107 17.40 -25.08 -10.71
N LYS A 108 16.37 -24.61 -11.43
CA LYS A 108 15.68 -25.40 -12.47
C LYS A 108 16.55 -25.77 -13.68
N LYS A 109 17.58 -24.98 -13.95
CA LYS A 109 18.50 -25.17 -15.08
C LYS A 109 19.66 -26.13 -14.78
N ARG A 110 19.80 -26.55 -13.52
CA ARG A 110 20.71 -27.62 -13.12
C ARG A 110 20.03 -28.97 -13.22
#